data_AF-A0A6I4VE03-F1
#
_entry.id   AF-A0A6I4VE03-F1
#
_cell.length_a   1.000
_cell.length_b   1.000
_cell.length_c   1.000
_cell.angle_alpha   90.00
_cell.angle_beta   90.00
_cell.angle_gamma   90.00
#
_symmetry.space_group_name_H-M   'P 1'
#
loop_
_entity.id
_entity.type
_entity.pdbx_description
1 polymer ?
#
loop_
_entity_poly.entity_id
_entity_poly.type
_entity_poly.pdbx_seq_one_letter_code
_entity_poly.pdbx_strand_id
1 'polypeptide(L)' 'MKTIKNFVAVTALTLISFGSFAQSITATASTLDAAEAKVAAQAKDAGARVDNRAYVLAELIK' A
#
# COMPACT_ATOMS: atom_id res chain seq x y z
N MET A 1 -7.20 31.85 18.07
CA MET A 1 -6.50 31.60 16.78
C MET A 1 -5.38 30.56 16.89
N LYS A 2 -4.52 30.57 17.92
CA LYS A 2 -3.45 29.56 18.10
C LYS A 2 -3.98 28.14 18.38
N THR A 3 -4.93 28.01 19.31
CA THR A 3 -5.47 26.70 19.73
C THR A 3 -6.27 25.99 18.63
N ILE A 4 -7.04 26.74 17.84
CA ILE A 4 -7.82 26.20 16.71
C ILE A 4 -6.90 25.65 15.62
N LYS A 5 -5.80 26.36 15.30
CA LYS A 5 -4.81 25.88 14.33
C LYS A 5 -4.13 24.60 14.77
N ASN A 6 -3.78 24.46 16.06
CA ASN A 6 -3.21 23.23 16.59
C ASN A 6 -4.19 22.06 16.52
N PHE A 7 -5.48 22.30 16.81
CA PHE A 7 -6.47 21.23 16.77
C PHE A 7 -6.66 20.69 15.34
N VAL A 8 -6.76 21.58 14.35
CA VAL A 8 -6.85 21.19 12.93
C VAL A 8 -5.57 20.47 12.46
N ALA A 9 -4.40 20.90 12.92
CA ALA A 9 -3.15 20.21 12.59
C ALA A 9 -3.08 18.81 13.21
N VAL A 10 -3.51 18.65 14.46
CA VAL A 10 -3.53 17.34 15.14
C VAL A 10 -4.55 16.41 14.48
N THR A 11 -5.76 16.89 14.15
CA THR A 11 -6.77 16.05 13.47
C THR A 11 -6.35 15.67 12.06
N ALA A 12 -5.72 16.59 11.32
CA ALA A 12 -5.18 16.27 9.99
C ALA A 12 -4.06 15.22 10.08
N LEU A 13 -3.14 15.36 11.05
CA LEU A 13 -2.03 14.43 11.22
C LEU A 13 -2.48 13.04 11.69
N THR A 14 -3.48 12.96 12.56
CA THR A 14 -4.05 11.68 12.99
C THR A 14 -4.76 10.97 11.84
N LEU A 15 -5.55 11.69 11.02
CA LEU A 15 -6.21 11.10 9.84
C LEU A 15 -5.21 10.50 8.84
N ILE A 16 -4.06 11.15 8.63
CA ILE A 16 -3.01 10.63 7.75
C ILE A 16 -2.36 9.37 8.34
N SER A 17 -2.12 9.34 9.66
CA SER A 17 -1.52 8.19 10.34
C SER A 17 -2.42 6.95 10.32
N PHE A 18 -3.74 7.12 10.46
CA PHE A 18 -4.68 6.00 10.40
C PHE A 18 -5.08 5.61 8.97
N GLY A 19 -4.98 6.51 7.99
CA GLY A 19 -5.26 6.21 6.59
C GLY A 19 -4.18 5.39 5.88
N SER A 20 -2.99 5.27 6.48
CA SER A 20 -1.86 4.51 5.93
C SER A 20 -2.03 3.00 6.16
N PHE A 21 -3.12 2.42 5.66
CA PHE A 21 -3.30 0.97 5.60
C PHE A 21 -2.48 0.40 4.43
N ALA A 22 -1.88 -0.78 4.63
CA ALA A 22 -1.23 -1.51 3.54
C ALA A 22 -2.30 -1.99 2.55
N GLN A 23 -2.29 -1.43 1.33
CA GLN A 23 -3.20 -1.84 0.26
C GLN A 23 -2.80 -3.24 -0.23
N SER A 24 -3.71 -4.21 -0.09
CA SER A 24 -3.53 -5.55 -0.67
C SER A 24 -3.80 -5.50 -2.16
N ILE A 25 -2.85 -5.96 -2.96
CA ILE A 25 -2.96 -6.03 -4.42
C ILE A 25 -2.91 -7.50 -4.82
N THR A 26 -3.90 -7.96 -5.58
CA THR A 26 -3.96 -9.32 -6.10
C THR A 26 -3.88 -9.27 -7.62
N ALA A 27 -2.96 -10.03 -8.20
CA ALA A 27 -2.85 -10.18 -9.65
C ALA A 27 -3.00 -11.65 -10.05
N THR A 28 -3.84 -11.90 -11.06
CA THR A 28 -3.96 -13.22 -11.69
C THR A 28 -3.20 -13.22 -13.01
N ALA A 29 -2.42 -14.26 -13.24
CA ALA A 29 -1.76 -14.53 -14.50
C ALA A 29 -1.61 -16.05 -14.70
N SER A 30 -1.32 -16.46 -15.94
CA SER A 30 -1.16 -17.87 -16.31
C SER A 30 0.14 -18.50 -15.76
N THR A 31 1.10 -17.67 -15.32
CA THR A 31 2.36 -18.10 -14.70
C THR A 31 2.66 -17.26 -13.48
N LEU A 32 3.40 -17.82 -12.53
CA LEU A 32 3.82 -17.13 -11.31
C LEU A 32 4.64 -15.88 -11.63
N ASP A 33 5.61 -15.99 -12.55
CA ASP A 33 6.44 -14.86 -12.99
C ASP A 33 5.62 -13.68 -13.54
N ALA A 34 4.56 -13.99 -14.30
CA ALA A 34 3.68 -12.96 -14.85
C ALA A 34 2.79 -12.32 -13.76
N ALA A 35 2.42 -13.08 -12.72
CA ALA A 35 1.69 -12.54 -11.58
C ALA A 35 2.57 -11.61 -10.76
N GLU A 36 3.83 -12.00 -10.47
CA GLU A 36 4.80 -11.17 -9.76
C GLU A 36 5.10 -9.87 -10.52
N ALA A 37 5.33 -9.95 -11.84
CA ALA A 37 5.55 -8.77 -12.67
C ALA A 37 4.35 -7.80 -12.62
N LYS A 38 3.11 -8.34 -12.60
CA LYS A 38 1.89 -7.52 -12.46
C LYS A 38 1.79 -6.88 -11.07
N VAL A 39 2.02 -7.63 -10.00
CA VAL A 39 1.98 -7.09 -8.62
C VAL A 39 3.05 -6.03 -8.45
N ALA A 40 4.27 -6.26 -8.97
CA ALA A 40 5.35 -5.28 -8.90
C ALA A 40 5.04 -3.99 -9.67
N ALA A 41 4.44 -4.10 -10.86
CA ALA A 41 3.98 -2.94 -11.63
C ALA A 41 2.87 -2.17 -10.90
N GLN A 42 1.86 -2.88 -10.39
CA GLN A 42 0.75 -2.28 -9.64
C GLN A 42 1.21 -1.64 -8.33
N ALA A 43 2.17 -2.26 -7.62
CA ALA A 43 2.77 -1.69 -6.43
C ALA A 43 3.52 -0.38 -6.75
N LYS A 44 4.29 -0.36 -7.86
CA LYS A 44 4.99 0.83 -8.31
C LYS A 44 4.02 1.97 -8.67
N ASP A 45 2.94 1.67 -9.40
CA ASP A 45 1.92 2.67 -9.78
C ASP A 45 1.13 3.19 -8.57
N ALA A 46 0.87 2.34 -7.58
CA ALA A 46 0.22 2.72 -6.33
C ALA A 46 1.14 3.56 -5.40
N GLY A 47 2.38 3.84 -5.81
CA GLY A 47 3.36 4.56 -5.00
C GLY A 47 3.83 3.75 -3.79
N ALA A 48 3.66 2.43 -3.82
CA ALA A 48 4.15 1.55 -2.77
C ALA A 48 5.68 1.47 -2.85
N ARG A 49 6.30 1.38 -1.67
CA ARG A 49 7.76 1.24 -1.56
C ARG A 49 8.17 -0.18 -1.91
N VAL A 50 8.65 -0.37 -3.14
CA VAL A 50 9.16 -1.65 -3.66
C VAL A 50 10.55 -2.00 -3.12
N ASP A 51 11.21 -1.04 -2.47
CA ASP A 51 12.53 -1.09 -1.84
C ASP A 51 12.53 -1.61 -0.39
N ASN A 52 11.35 -1.75 0.23
CA ASN A 52 11.23 -2.27 1.59
C ASN A 52 10.78 -3.73 1.55
N ARG A 53 11.72 -4.69 1.74
CA ARG A 53 11.52 -6.15 1.84
C ARG A 53 10.05 -6.60 1.69
N ALA A 54 9.59 -6.75 0.44
CA ALA A 54 8.23 -7.14 0.14
C ALA A 54 8.02 -8.63 0.49
N TYR A 55 7.02 -8.93 1.31
CA TYR A 55 6.59 -10.30 1.56
C TYR A 55 5.49 -10.65 0.55
N VAL A 56 5.82 -11.48 -0.45
CA VAL A 56 4.85 -11.99 -1.42
C VAL A 56 4.20 -13.25 -0.82
N LEU A 57 2.93 -13.13 -0.43
CA LEU A 57 2.10 -14.29 -0.05
C LEU A 57 1.37 -14.75 -1.32
N ALA A 58 1.84 -15.85 -1.92
CA ALA A 58 1.16 -16.50 -3.04
C ALA A 58 0.36 -17.70 -2.51
N GLU A 59 -0.97 -17.64 -2.65
CA GLU A 59 -1.85 -18.76 -2.33
C GLU A 59 -2.11 -19.57 -3.61
N LEU A 60 -1.66 -20.82 -3.65
CA LEU A 60 -1.89 -21.72 -4.80
C LEU A 60 -3.28 -22.33 -4.68
N ILE A 61 -4.22 -21.89 -5.52
CA ILE A 61 -5.54 -22.51 -5.66
C ILE A 61 -5.43 -23.59 -6.76
N LYS A 62 -5.85 -24.82 -6.42
CA LYS A 62 -5.84 -25.99 -7.31
C LYS A 62 -7.06 -26.00 -8.23
#